data_AF-A0A293M138-F1
#
_entry.id   AF-A0A293M138-F1
#
_cell.length_a   1.000
_cell.length_b   1.000
_cell.length_c   1.000
_cell.angle_alpha   90.00
_cell.angle_beta   90.00
_cell.angle_gamma   90.00
#
_symmetry.space_group_name_H-M   'P 1'
#
loop_
_entity.id
_entity.type
_entity.pdbx_description
1 polymer ?
#
loop_
_entity_poly.entity_id
_entity_poly.type
_entity_poly.pdbx_seq_one_letter_code
_entity_poly.pdbx_strand_id
1 'polypeptide(L)'
;MERECSLRRQLDDIKSHRHLLRQKSVKNELPVVAVVGYTNAGKTSLIKQLTGDEGLEPCNQLFATLDVTVHAGRLPSAQTALFLDTVGFISNIPTTLVASFMSTLEDVLLADVIVHVQDLSHPDRVAQRENVLQVLHRIRVPPRLLDGIVEVGNKIDLLSHVPKIDFKMHPVSSTIGTGIPDLKIAIEEQLVENTGRRTVRFRVLTGGAEYAWLYREGALKGCEVDNSDTNYVNMDVLLTPVALARFRHYFGTSCIAAS
;
A
#
# COMPACT_ATOMS: atom_id res chain seq x y z
N MET A 1 33.59 -17.74 12.84
CA MET A 1 33.82 -16.29 13.05
C MET A 1 33.41 -15.48 11.81
N GLU A 2 33.87 -15.80 10.59
CA GLU A 2 33.45 -15.09 9.36
C GLU A 2 31.94 -15.17 9.06
N ARG A 3 31.30 -16.33 9.26
CA ARG A 3 29.84 -16.49 9.13
C ARG A 3 29.03 -15.62 10.10
N GLU A 4 29.54 -15.43 11.32
CA GLU A 4 28.84 -14.66 12.35
C GLU A 4 28.93 -13.14 12.07
N CYS A 5 30.07 -12.67 11.57
CA CYS A 5 30.23 -11.29 11.11
C CYS A 5 29.37 -10.99 9.86
N SER A 6 29.26 -11.94 8.93
CA SER A 6 28.41 -11.81 7.73
C SER A 6 26.93 -11.70 8.11
N LEU A 7 26.44 -12.54 9.02
CA LEU A 7 25.06 -12.51 9.50
C LEU A 7 24.72 -11.22 10.27
N ARG A 8 25.65 -10.71 11.09
CA ARG A 8 25.46 -9.43 11.79
C ARG A 8 25.39 -8.25 10.84
N ARG A 9 26.23 -8.22 9.79
CA ARG A 9 26.16 -7.18 8.74
C ARG A 9 24.85 -7.23 7.96
N GLN A 10 24.38 -8.42 7.59
CA GLN A 10 23.08 -8.58 6.92
C GLN A 10 21.91 -8.13 7.81
N LEU A 11 21.96 -8.41 9.13
CA LEU A 11 20.97 -7.91 10.09
C LEU A 11 21.02 -6.38 10.23
N ASP A 12 22.20 -5.77 10.19
CA ASP A 12 22.35 -4.32 10.27
C ASP A 12 21.92 -3.63 8.96
N ASP A 13 22.13 -4.25 7.79
CA ASP A 13 21.63 -3.77 6.50
C ASP A 13 20.10 -3.81 6.44
N ILE A 14 19.46 -4.89 6.91
CA ILE A 14 17.99 -4.99 7.01
C ILE A 14 17.45 -3.90 7.95
N LYS A 15 18.07 -3.69 9.10
CA LYS A 15 17.68 -2.61 10.04
C LYS A 15 17.85 -1.23 9.43
N SER A 16 18.91 -1.02 8.67
CA SER A 16 19.20 0.26 8.01
C SER A 16 18.20 0.56 6.90
N HIS A 17 17.84 -0.46 6.11
CA HIS A 17 16.81 -0.37 5.08
C HIS A 17 15.43 -0.05 5.69
N ARG A 18 15.06 -0.75 6.78
CA ARG A 18 13.85 -0.43 7.57
C ARG A 18 13.85 0.97 8.11
N HIS A 19 14.99 1.42 8.62
CA HIS A 19 15.12 2.78 9.12
C HIS A 19 14.93 3.79 7.99
N LEU A 20 15.45 3.53 6.79
CA LEU A 20 15.24 4.37 5.61
C LEU A 20 13.79 4.38 5.12
N LEU A 21 13.11 3.23 5.07
CA LEU A 21 11.69 3.16 4.70
C LEU A 21 10.81 3.87 5.73
N ARG A 22 11.09 3.64 7.01
CA ARG A 22 10.41 4.33 8.10
C ARG A 22 10.71 5.82 8.07
N GLN A 23 11.95 6.24 7.82
CA GLN A 23 12.32 7.65 7.67
C GLN A 23 11.66 8.28 6.46
N LYS A 24 11.60 7.62 5.29
CA LYS A 24 10.93 8.16 4.08
C LYS A 24 9.42 8.26 4.26
N SER A 25 8.79 7.26 4.88
CA SER A 25 7.34 7.26 5.19
C SER A 25 7.01 8.31 6.25
N VAL A 26 7.84 8.45 7.29
CA VAL A 26 7.68 9.48 8.33
C VAL A 26 7.98 10.89 7.80
N LYS A 27 8.93 11.04 6.88
CA LYS A 27 9.34 12.34 6.32
C LYS A 27 8.40 12.85 5.23
N ASN A 28 7.81 11.97 4.42
CA ASN A 28 6.95 12.34 3.29
C ASN A 28 5.46 11.96 3.49
N GLU A 29 5.09 11.34 4.61
CA GLU A 29 3.71 10.93 4.95
C GLU A 29 2.99 10.11 3.86
N LEU A 30 3.75 9.42 3.02
CA LEU A 30 3.20 8.60 1.96
C LEU A 30 2.59 7.33 2.57
N PRO A 31 1.37 6.96 2.17
CA PRO A 31 0.77 5.72 2.59
C PRO A 31 1.60 4.52 2.12
N VAL A 32 1.67 3.49 2.95
CA VAL A 32 2.38 2.25 2.65
C VAL A 32 1.38 1.09 2.52
N VAL A 33 1.46 0.37 1.41
CA VAL A 33 0.66 -0.82 1.10
C VAL A 33 1.60 -2.02 1.04
N ALA A 34 1.44 -2.98 1.95
CA ALA A 34 2.18 -4.24 1.88
C ALA A 34 1.41 -5.28 1.08
N VAL A 35 2.04 -5.85 0.05
CA VAL A 35 1.46 -6.93 -0.75
C VAL A 35 2.02 -8.26 -0.28
N VAL A 36 1.17 -9.14 0.23
CA VAL A 36 1.52 -10.45 0.82
C VAL A 36 0.81 -11.59 0.10
N GLY A 37 1.31 -12.81 0.27
CA GLY A 37 0.75 -14.00 -0.38
C GLY A 37 1.82 -15.00 -0.84
N TYR A 38 1.38 -16.17 -1.27
CA TYR A 38 2.27 -17.25 -1.70
C TYR A 38 3.13 -16.88 -2.91
N THR A 39 4.24 -17.59 -3.09
CA THR A 39 5.01 -17.55 -4.32
C THR A 39 4.12 -17.93 -5.49
N ASN A 40 4.37 -17.31 -6.64
CA ASN A 40 3.55 -17.46 -7.84
C ASN A 40 2.08 -17.00 -7.70
N ALA A 41 1.64 -16.42 -6.58
CA ALA A 41 0.30 -15.81 -6.48
C ALA A 41 0.14 -14.55 -7.36
N GLY A 42 1.24 -14.03 -7.89
CA GLY A 42 1.26 -12.85 -8.78
C GLY A 42 1.35 -11.51 -8.07
N LYS A 43 1.99 -11.45 -6.88
CA LYS A 43 2.24 -10.21 -6.12
C LYS A 43 2.98 -9.15 -6.94
N THR A 44 4.15 -9.49 -7.48
CA THR A 44 4.97 -8.59 -8.29
C THR A 44 4.22 -8.11 -9.54
N SER A 45 3.51 -9.01 -10.22
CA SER A 45 2.65 -8.65 -11.36
C SER A 45 1.50 -7.72 -10.95
N LEU A 46 0.91 -7.93 -9.78
CA LEU A 46 -0.13 -7.06 -9.24
C LEU A 46 0.42 -5.67 -8.95
N ILE A 47 1.58 -5.59 -8.29
CA ILE A 47 2.26 -4.32 -8.03
C ILE A 47 2.54 -3.59 -9.33
N LYS A 48 3.06 -4.29 -10.35
CA LYS A 48 3.28 -3.71 -11.68
C LYS A 48 2.01 -3.04 -12.24
N GLN A 49 0.87 -3.72 -12.17
CA GLN A 49 -0.41 -3.16 -12.62
C GLN A 49 -0.89 -1.99 -11.74
N LEU A 50 -0.68 -2.06 -10.44
CA LEU A 50 -1.08 -1.01 -9.50
C LEU A 50 -0.24 0.26 -9.70
N THR A 51 1.06 0.12 -9.94
CA THR A 51 2.01 1.23 -10.10
C THR A 51 2.09 1.77 -11.53
N GLY A 52 1.84 0.92 -12.53
CA GLY A 52 2.09 1.24 -13.94
C GLY A 52 3.58 1.24 -14.29
N ASP A 53 4.43 0.61 -13.46
CA ASP A 53 5.88 0.56 -13.68
C ASP A 53 6.23 -0.42 -14.81
N GLU A 54 6.47 0.08 -16.02
CA GLU A 54 6.78 -0.75 -17.18
C GLU A 54 8.09 -1.54 -17.02
N GLY A 55 9.03 -1.07 -16.19
CA GLY A 55 10.36 -1.65 -15.96
C GLY A 55 10.41 -2.83 -14.99
N LEU A 56 9.30 -3.10 -14.29
CA LEU A 56 9.16 -4.29 -13.43
C LEU A 56 8.96 -5.54 -14.30
N GLU A 57 9.91 -6.46 -14.36
CA GLU A 57 9.74 -7.75 -15.04
C GLU A 57 9.30 -8.84 -14.04
N PRO A 58 8.00 -9.21 -13.98
CA PRO A 58 7.58 -10.33 -13.15
C PRO A 58 8.11 -11.65 -13.72
N CYS A 59 8.93 -12.36 -12.95
CA CYS A 59 9.49 -13.65 -13.32
C CYS A 59 8.69 -14.81 -12.71
N ASN A 60 8.32 -15.82 -13.51
CA ASN A 60 7.68 -17.06 -13.06
C ASN A 60 8.72 -18.03 -12.43
N GLN A 61 9.44 -17.56 -11.42
CA GLN A 61 10.38 -18.38 -10.64
C GLN A 61 9.96 -18.35 -9.16
N LEU A 62 10.06 -19.51 -8.49
CA LEU A 62 10.08 -19.52 -7.03
C LEU A 62 11.26 -18.63 -6.60
N PHE A 63 11.03 -17.73 -5.64
CA PHE A 63 12.00 -16.68 -5.24
C PHE A 63 12.16 -15.48 -6.20
N ALA A 64 11.21 -15.19 -7.09
CA ALA A 64 11.28 -13.99 -7.93
C ALA A 64 11.54 -12.67 -7.15
N THR A 65 11.10 -12.60 -5.88
CA THR A 65 11.40 -11.51 -4.95
C THR A 65 12.04 -12.12 -3.69
N LEU A 66 13.38 -12.03 -3.58
CA LEU A 66 14.16 -12.48 -2.41
C LEU A 66 14.35 -11.38 -1.36
N ASP A 67 14.29 -10.11 -1.79
CA ASP A 67 14.38 -8.92 -0.95
C ASP A 67 13.07 -8.13 -1.05
N VAL A 68 12.67 -7.44 0.02
CA VAL A 68 11.51 -6.53 -0.03
C VAL A 68 11.82 -5.40 -1.02
N THR A 69 10.98 -5.24 -2.04
CA THR A 69 11.12 -4.13 -3.01
C THR A 69 10.02 -3.10 -2.81
N VAL A 70 10.32 -1.84 -3.13
CA VAL A 70 9.39 -0.72 -2.89
C VAL A 70 9.16 0.04 -4.18
N HIS A 71 7.90 0.16 -4.55
CA HIS A 71 7.47 0.79 -5.80
C HIS A 71 6.48 1.90 -5.51
N ALA A 72 6.63 3.05 -6.16
CA ALA A 72 5.66 4.14 -6.04
C ALA A 72 4.53 3.94 -7.06
N GLY A 73 3.29 4.08 -6.62
CA GLY A 73 2.11 4.05 -7.50
C GLY A 73 1.15 5.18 -7.19
N ARG A 74 0.26 5.50 -8.14
CA ARG A 74 -0.79 6.50 -7.96
C ARG A 74 -2.14 5.85 -7.65
N LEU A 75 -2.76 6.32 -6.58
CA LEU A 75 -4.14 5.98 -6.21
C LEU A 75 -5.15 6.78 -7.07
N PRO A 76 -6.45 6.40 -7.07
CA PRO A 76 -7.48 7.13 -7.83
C PRO A 76 -7.58 8.63 -7.48
N SER A 77 -7.27 9.02 -6.24
CA SER A 77 -7.13 10.43 -5.81
C SER A 77 -5.93 11.18 -6.37
N ALA A 78 -5.13 10.56 -7.25
CA ALA A 78 -3.80 11.01 -7.66
C ALA A 78 -2.76 11.08 -6.53
N GLN A 79 -3.10 10.63 -5.32
CA GLN A 79 -2.14 10.49 -4.23
C GLN A 79 -1.10 9.40 -4.57
N THR A 80 0.17 9.69 -4.32
CA THR A 80 1.24 8.68 -4.40
C THR A 80 1.17 7.78 -3.16
N ALA A 81 1.22 6.46 -3.36
CA ALA A 81 1.39 5.45 -2.32
C ALA A 81 2.63 4.60 -2.61
N LEU A 82 3.22 4.02 -1.56
CA LEU A 82 4.31 3.07 -1.67
C LEU A 82 3.77 1.65 -1.57
N PHE A 83 4.12 0.80 -2.53
CA PHE A 83 3.77 -0.61 -2.58
C PHE A 83 5.01 -1.45 -2.25
N LEU A 84 4.93 -2.22 -1.17
CA LEU A 84 5.98 -3.14 -0.75
C LEU A 84 5.69 -4.52 -1.35
N ASP A 85 6.57 -5.00 -2.23
CA ASP A 85 6.58 -6.40 -2.64
C ASP A 85 7.28 -7.21 -1.57
N THR A 86 6.54 -8.03 -0.83
CA THR A 86 7.11 -8.85 0.24
C THR A 86 7.59 -10.19 -0.29
N VAL A 87 8.50 -10.82 0.45
CA VAL A 87 8.95 -12.17 0.12
C VAL A 87 7.74 -13.11 0.14
N GLY A 88 7.57 -13.89 -0.93
CA GLY A 88 6.43 -14.78 -1.06
C GLY A 88 6.47 -15.95 -0.08
N PHE A 89 5.31 -16.31 0.46
CA PHE A 89 5.15 -17.53 1.26
C PHE A 89 5.41 -18.77 0.41
N ILE A 90 6.07 -19.77 0.99
CA ILE A 90 6.36 -21.03 0.32
C ILE A 90 5.76 -22.14 1.18
N SER A 91 5.18 -23.16 0.55
CA SER A 91 4.77 -24.37 1.26
C SER A 91 6.01 -25.12 1.78
N ASN A 92 5.94 -25.65 3.00
CA ASN A 92 7.03 -26.43 3.61
C ASN A 92 8.35 -25.67 3.83
N ILE A 93 8.30 -24.45 4.39
CA ILE A 93 9.52 -23.75 4.83
C ILE A 93 10.22 -24.61 5.90
N PRO A 94 11.51 -24.97 5.72
CA PRO A 94 12.28 -25.67 6.74
C PRO A 94 12.26 -24.86 8.05
N THR A 95 12.05 -25.52 9.19
CA THR A 95 11.94 -24.86 10.51
C THR A 95 13.14 -23.97 10.84
N THR A 96 14.30 -24.29 10.29
CA THR A 96 15.56 -23.54 10.40
C THR A 96 15.53 -22.18 9.71
N LEU A 97 14.71 -22.00 8.67
CA LEU A 97 14.58 -20.76 7.88
C LEU A 97 13.35 -19.94 8.26
N VAL A 98 12.51 -20.46 9.16
CA VAL A 98 11.31 -19.75 9.63
C VAL A 98 11.69 -18.43 10.29
N ALA A 99 12.70 -18.39 11.15
CA ALA A 99 13.08 -17.16 11.84
C ALA A 99 13.58 -16.06 10.89
N SER A 100 14.38 -16.41 9.88
CA SER A 100 14.85 -15.47 8.86
C SER A 100 13.69 -14.97 7.98
N PHE A 101 12.78 -15.86 7.59
CA PHE A 101 11.61 -15.51 6.78
C PHE A 101 10.62 -14.61 7.53
N MET A 102 10.41 -14.88 8.82
CA MET A 102 9.58 -14.05 9.69
C MET A 102 10.18 -12.66 9.86
N SER A 103 11.51 -12.57 10.01
CA SER A 103 12.21 -11.28 10.04
C SER A 103 11.91 -10.51 8.76
N THR A 104 12.05 -11.09 7.57
CA THR A 104 11.77 -10.38 6.30
C THR A 104 10.30 -10.02 6.08
N LEU A 105 9.37 -10.55 6.88
CA LEU A 105 7.96 -10.17 6.87
C LEU A 105 7.63 -9.06 7.89
N GLU A 106 8.55 -8.68 8.78
CA GLU A 106 8.32 -7.58 9.73
C GLU A 106 8.13 -6.23 9.02
N ASP A 107 8.55 -6.10 7.76
CA ASP A 107 8.31 -4.91 6.94
C ASP A 107 6.81 -4.68 6.68
N VAL A 108 5.98 -5.72 6.81
CA VAL A 108 4.50 -5.61 6.82
C VAL A 108 4.01 -4.76 7.98
N LEU A 109 4.75 -4.68 9.09
CA LEU A 109 4.40 -3.84 10.24
C LEU A 109 4.54 -2.34 9.96
N LEU A 110 5.18 -1.96 8.85
CA LEU A 110 5.27 -0.58 8.39
C LEU A 110 4.07 -0.16 7.52
N ALA A 111 3.20 -1.10 7.16
CA ALA A 111 2.09 -0.85 6.25
C ALA A 111 0.91 -0.16 6.94
N ASP A 112 0.24 0.70 6.19
CA ASP A 112 -1.07 1.25 6.53
C ASP A 112 -2.21 0.35 6.01
N VAL A 113 -1.94 -0.46 4.97
CA VAL A 113 -2.87 -1.45 4.42
C VAL A 113 -2.11 -2.70 3.99
N ILE A 114 -2.73 -3.87 4.22
CA ILE A 114 -2.23 -5.15 3.74
C ILE A 114 -3.12 -5.62 2.60
N VAL A 115 -2.52 -5.92 1.46
CA VAL A 115 -3.17 -6.57 0.31
C VAL A 115 -2.73 -8.03 0.28
N HIS A 116 -3.67 -8.95 0.50
CA HIS A 116 -3.38 -10.38 0.48
C HIS A 116 -3.78 -10.99 -0.87
N VAL A 117 -2.78 -11.39 -1.65
CA VAL A 117 -2.94 -11.95 -2.99
C VAL A 117 -3.02 -13.48 -2.92
N GLN A 118 -4.14 -14.02 -3.39
CA GLN A 118 -4.43 -15.44 -3.47
C GLN A 118 -4.52 -15.88 -4.93
N ASP A 119 -3.91 -17.00 -5.28
CA ASP A 119 -4.09 -17.63 -6.60
C ASP A 119 -5.41 -18.40 -6.62
N LEU A 120 -6.41 -17.92 -7.35
CA LEU A 120 -7.72 -18.60 -7.42
C LEU A 120 -7.69 -19.90 -8.22
N SER A 121 -6.68 -20.10 -9.07
CA SER A 121 -6.50 -21.35 -9.83
C SER A 121 -5.85 -22.46 -9.00
N HIS A 122 -5.30 -22.13 -7.83
CA HIS A 122 -4.58 -23.09 -7.00
C HIS A 122 -5.55 -23.93 -6.13
N PRO A 123 -5.45 -25.28 -6.15
CA PRO A 123 -6.37 -26.14 -5.39
C PRO A 123 -6.28 -25.92 -3.86
N ASP A 124 -5.06 -25.70 -3.34
CA ASP A 124 -4.83 -25.50 -1.90
C ASP A 124 -5.02 -24.07 -1.39
N ARG A 125 -5.70 -23.19 -2.14
CA ARG A 125 -5.81 -21.75 -1.81
C ARG A 125 -6.34 -21.48 -0.39
N VAL A 126 -7.23 -22.33 0.12
CA VAL A 126 -7.81 -22.18 1.46
C VAL A 126 -6.76 -22.40 2.54
N ALA A 127 -5.98 -23.49 2.43
CA ALA A 127 -4.90 -23.79 3.36
C ALA A 127 -3.78 -22.74 3.28
N GLN A 128 -3.47 -22.25 2.06
CA GLN A 128 -2.52 -21.15 1.87
C GLN A 128 -2.99 -19.87 2.57
N ARG A 129 -4.25 -19.48 2.41
CA ARG A 129 -4.82 -18.31 3.09
C ARG A 129 -4.71 -18.44 4.61
N GLU A 130 -5.11 -19.58 5.16
CA GLU A 130 -5.03 -19.81 6.61
C GLU A 130 -3.60 -19.70 7.14
N ASN A 131 -2.61 -20.22 6.39
CA ASN A 131 -1.21 -20.11 6.74
C ASN A 131 -0.74 -18.64 6.77
N VAL A 132 -1.06 -17.86 5.72
CA VAL A 132 -0.71 -16.43 5.68
C VAL A 132 -1.29 -15.70 6.89
N LEU A 133 -2.57 -15.89 7.20
CA LEU A 133 -3.21 -15.25 8.34
C LEU A 133 -2.56 -15.64 9.67
N GLN A 134 -2.24 -16.93 9.88
CA GLN A 134 -1.53 -17.39 11.08
C GLN A 134 -0.16 -16.72 11.24
N VAL A 135 0.56 -16.53 10.14
CA VAL A 135 1.87 -15.85 10.16
C VAL A 135 1.72 -14.36 10.46
N LEU A 136 0.76 -13.67 9.85
CA LEU A 136 0.48 -12.27 10.16
C LEU A 136 0.13 -12.08 11.64
N HIS A 137 -0.63 -13.01 12.23
CA HIS A 137 -0.88 -13.02 13.68
C HIS A 137 0.42 -13.26 14.48
N ARG A 138 1.28 -14.19 14.05
CA ARG A 138 2.53 -14.52 14.76
C ARG A 138 3.52 -13.36 14.80
N ILE A 139 3.64 -12.59 13.72
CA ILE A 139 4.46 -11.37 13.67
C ILE A 139 3.79 -10.16 14.34
N ARG A 140 2.61 -10.36 14.93
CA ARG A 140 1.85 -9.37 15.70
C ARG A 140 1.43 -8.16 14.87
N VAL A 141 0.94 -8.40 13.65
CA VAL A 141 0.24 -7.36 12.89
C VAL A 141 -0.91 -6.81 13.74
N PRO A 142 -1.06 -5.48 13.87
CA PRO A 142 -2.15 -4.86 14.62
C PRO A 142 -3.53 -5.37 14.18
N PRO A 143 -4.49 -5.61 15.10
CA PRO A 143 -5.84 -6.07 14.76
C PRO A 143 -6.52 -5.20 13.70
N ARG A 144 -6.37 -3.87 13.79
CA ARG A 144 -6.88 -2.93 12.79
C ARG A 144 -6.45 -3.25 11.36
N LEU A 145 -5.18 -3.62 11.15
CA LEU A 145 -4.68 -3.98 9.82
C LEU A 145 -5.13 -5.37 9.38
N LEU A 146 -5.33 -6.30 10.34
CA LEU A 146 -5.84 -7.65 10.06
C LEU A 146 -7.31 -7.63 9.65
N ASP A 147 -8.12 -6.81 10.31
CA ASP A 147 -9.55 -6.66 10.02
C ASP A 147 -9.78 -5.91 8.69
N GLY A 148 -8.85 -5.04 8.31
CA GLY A 148 -8.83 -4.27 7.06
C GLY A 148 -7.98 -4.87 5.94
N ILE A 149 -7.67 -6.17 5.98
CA ILE A 149 -6.95 -6.83 4.87
C ILE A 149 -7.80 -6.75 3.60
N VAL A 150 -7.20 -6.23 2.52
CA VAL A 150 -7.80 -6.27 1.18
C VAL A 150 -7.46 -7.63 0.55
N GLU A 151 -8.45 -8.53 0.54
CA GLU A 151 -8.32 -9.87 -0.02
C GLU A 151 -8.45 -9.83 -1.55
N VAL A 152 -7.43 -10.31 -2.26
CA VAL A 152 -7.35 -10.26 -3.73
C VAL A 152 -7.30 -11.67 -4.29
N GLY A 153 -8.31 -12.03 -5.08
CA GLY A 153 -8.35 -13.27 -5.84
C GLY A 153 -7.76 -13.08 -7.22
N ASN A 154 -6.48 -13.37 -7.40
CA ASN A 154 -5.77 -13.20 -8.66
C ASN A 154 -5.94 -14.41 -9.60
N LYS A 155 -5.53 -14.21 -10.86
CA LYS A 155 -5.55 -15.21 -11.96
C LYS A 155 -6.94 -15.65 -12.38
N ILE A 156 -7.92 -14.74 -12.33
CA ILE A 156 -9.29 -15.04 -12.79
C ILE A 156 -9.34 -15.40 -14.28
N ASP A 157 -8.33 -14.98 -15.06
CA ASP A 157 -8.17 -15.31 -16.47
C ASP A 157 -7.92 -16.79 -16.73
N LEU A 158 -7.46 -17.54 -15.72
CA LEU A 158 -7.25 -18.99 -15.82
C LEU A 158 -8.50 -19.80 -15.46
N LEU A 159 -9.57 -19.16 -15.02
CA LEU A 159 -10.78 -19.82 -14.54
C LEU A 159 -11.85 -19.84 -15.64
N SER A 160 -12.37 -21.02 -15.94
CA SER A 160 -13.54 -21.16 -16.82
C SER A 160 -14.82 -20.59 -16.19
N HIS A 161 -14.90 -20.66 -14.86
CA HIS A 161 -15.95 -20.05 -14.06
C HIS A 161 -15.33 -19.43 -12.82
N VAL A 162 -15.64 -18.16 -12.56
CA VAL A 162 -15.27 -17.53 -11.30
C VAL A 162 -16.06 -18.24 -10.19
N PRO A 163 -15.41 -18.89 -9.21
CA PRO A 163 -16.10 -19.57 -8.13
C PRO A 163 -16.98 -18.57 -7.36
N LYS A 164 -17.91 -19.05 -6.54
CA LYS A 164 -18.60 -18.15 -5.58
C LYS A 164 -17.55 -17.60 -4.61
N ILE A 165 -17.08 -16.41 -4.92
CA ILE A 165 -16.10 -15.67 -4.13
C ILE A 165 -16.84 -14.99 -2.97
N ASP A 166 -16.19 -14.88 -1.82
CA ASP A 166 -16.67 -14.08 -0.70
C ASP A 166 -16.91 -12.63 -1.17
N PHE A 167 -18.01 -12.00 -0.75
CA PHE A 167 -18.34 -10.62 -1.13
C PHE A 167 -17.23 -9.60 -0.79
N LYS A 168 -16.31 -9.96 0.11
CA LYS A 168 -15.18 -9.12 0.51
C LYS A 168 -13.90 -9.28 -0.33
N MET A 169 -13.84 -10.23 -1.26
CA MET A 169 -12.64 -10.48 -2.07
C MET A 169 -12.76 -9.81 -3.45
N HIS A 170 -11.66 -9.18 -3.89
CA HIS A 170 -11.55 -8.52 -5.19
C HIS A 170 -11.00 -9.49 -6.24
N PRO A 171 -11.80 -9.95 -7.21
CA PRO A 171 -11.33 -10.79 -8.31
C PRO A 171 -10.52 -9.95 -9.31
N VAL A 172 -9.27 -10.37 -9.59
CA VAL A 172 -8.39 -9.65 -10.52
C VAL A 172 -7.62 -10.61 -11.43
N SER A 173 -7.18 -10.06 -12.56
CA SER A 173 -6.13 -10.65 -13.39
C SER A 173 -4.99 -9.66 -13.48
N SER A 174 -3.85 -9.93 -12.81
CA SER A 174 -2.68 -9.07 -12.92
C SER A 174 -2.02 -9.09 -14.31
N THR A 175 -2.30 -10.12 -15.11
CA THR A 175 -1.76 -10.24 -16.48
C THR A 175 -2.56 -9.40 -17.47
N ILE A 176 -3.89 -9.41 -17.35
CA ILE A 176 -4.80 -8.70 -18.27
C ILE A 176 -5.19 -7.31 -17.75
N GLY A 177 -5.11 -7.09 -16.43
CA GLY A 177 -5.52 -5.84 -15.78
C GLY A 177 -6.99 -5.79 -15.36
N THR A 178 -7.75 -6.88 -15.53
CA THR A 178 -9.16 -6.97 -15.11
C THR A 178 -9.28 -6.81 -13.59
N GLY A 179 -10.25 -6.02 -13.13
CA GLY A 179 -10.53 -5.80 -11.69
C GLY A 179 -9.56 -4.85 -10.97
N ILE A 180 -8.50 -4.39 -11.64
CA ILE A 180 -7.51 -3.48 -11.04
C ILE A 180 -8.10 -2.10 -10.66
N PRO A 181 -8.99 -1.46 -11.45
CA PRO A 181 -9.59 -0.19 -11.06
C PRO A 181 -10.37 -0.28 -9.74
N ASP A 182 -11.21 -1.30 -9.57
CA ASP A 182 -12.00 -1.52 -8.36
C ASP A 182 -11.10 -1.82 -7.16
N LEU A 183 -10.05 -2.61 -7.37
CA LEU A 183 -9.04 -2.88 -6.34
C LEU A 183 -8.33 -1.58 -5.88
N LYS A 184 -7.99 -0.67 -6.80
CA LYS A 184 -7.37 0.61 -6.45
C LYS A 184 -8.28 1.46 -5.56
N ILE A 185 -9.59 1.43 -5.80
CA ILE A 185 -10.58 2.13 -4.96
C ILE A 185 -10.59 1.53 -3.55
N ALA A 186 -10.71 0.20 -3.44
CA ALA A 186 -10.73 -0.48 -2.15
C ALA A 186 -9.46 -0.25 -1.32
N ILE A 187 -8.29 -0.26 -1.97
CA ILE A 187 -7.02 0.08 -1.31
C ILE A 187 -7.02 1.54 -0.82
N GLU A 188 -7.50 2.49 -1.63
CA GLU A 188 -7.59 3.90 -1.23
C GLU A 188 -8.54 4.10 -0.05
N GLU A 189 -9.70 3.45 -0.04
CA GLU A 189 -10.66 3.53 1.07
C GLU A 189 -10.04 3.04 2.39
N GLN A 190 -9.38 1.88 2.36
CA GLN A 190 -8.68 1.34 3.53
C GLN A 190 -7.52 2.23 3.97
N LEU A 191 -6.78 2.84 3.03
CA LEU A 191 -5.71 3.78 3.36
C LEU A 191 -6.27 5.04 4.04
N VAL A 192 -7.35 5.60 3.53
CA VAL A 192 -8.01 6.78 4.10
C VAL A 192 -8.47 6.48 5.52
N GLU A 193 -9.15 5.35 5.72
CA GLU A 193 -9.57 4.88 7.03
C GLU A 193 -8.37 4.72 7.97
N ASN A 194 -7.34 3.98 7.56
CA ASN A 194 -6.20 3.61 8.43
C ASN A 194 -5.29 4.78 8.81
N THR A 195 -5.10 5.73 7.89
CA THR A 195 -4.25 6.92 8.12
C THR A 195 -5.00 8.10 8.71
N GLY A 196 -6.32 8.02 8.88
CA GLY A 196 -7.16 9.11 9.38
C GLY A 196 -7.14 10.32 8.44
N ARG A 197 -6.89 10.10 7.15
CA ARG A 197 -6.94 11.16 6.15
C ARG A 197 -8.37 11.64 6.00
N ARG A 198 -8.54 12.95 5.81
CA ARG A 198 -9.85 13.57 5.61
C ARG A 198 -9.79 14.61 4.53
N THR A 199 -10.86 14.69 3.74
CA THR A 199 -11.05 15.78 2.78
C THR A 199 -11.38 17.04 3.57
N VAL A 200 -10.60 18.09 3.35
CA VAL A 200 -10.82 19.42 3.92
C VAL A 200 -11.02 20.39 2.78
N ARG A 201 -12.05 21.22 2.88
CA ARG A 201 -12.34 22.28 1.92
C ARG A 201 -11.62 23.56 2.32
N PHE A 202 -10.89 24.14 1.38
CA PHE A 202 -10.16 25.39 1.54
C PHE A 202 -10.67 26.42 0.54
N ARG A 203 -10.85 27.66 1.00
CA ARG A 203 -11.07 28.83 0.14
C ARG A 203 -9.79 29.65 0.12
N VAL A 204 -9.05 29.58 -0.97
CA VAL A 204 -7.71 30.19 -1.09
C VAL A 204 -7.63 31.13 -2.28
N LEU A 205 -6.72 32.11 -2.22
CA LEU A 205 -6.45 32.99 -3.34
C LEU A 205 -5.79 32.20 -4.48
N THR A 206 -6.27 32.39 -5.71
CA THR A 206 -5.72 31.74 -6.90
C THR A 206 -4.25 32.10 -7.09
N GLY A 207 -3.37 31.10 -7.17
CA GLY A 207 -1.92 31.31 -7.29
C GLY A 207 -1.23 31.81 -6.01
N GLY A 208 -1.95 31.87 -4.88
CA GLY A 208 -1.39 32.21 -3.57
C GLY A 208 -0.47 31.15 -2.98
N ALA A 209 0.16 31.47 -1.86
CA ALA A 209 1.07 30.54 -1.18
C ALA A 209 0.33 29.32 -0.61
N GLU A 210 -0.89 29.50 -0.11
CA GLU A 210 -1.77 28.45 0.38
C GLU A 210 -2.17 27.50 -0.76
N TYR A 211 -2.56 28.04 -1.91
CA TYR A 211 -2.89 27.27 -3.11
C TYR A 211 -1.71 26.38 -3.53
N ALA A 212 -0.51 26.97 -3.67
CA ALA A 212 0.68 26.26 -4.09
C ALA A 212 1.10 25.18 -3.07
N TRP A 213 0.91 25.43 -1.77
CA TRP A 213 1.18 24.46 -0.72
C TRP A 213 0.20 23.28 -0.80
N LEU A 214 -1.11 23.56 -0.89
CA LEU A 214 -2.15 22.53 -0.95
C LEU A 214 -2.01 21.65 -2.20
N TYR A 215 -1.67 22.26 -3.34
CA TYR A 215 -1.41 21.55 -4.58
C TYR A 215 -0.19 20.62 -4.50
N ARG A 216 0.82 20.97 -3.67
CA ARG A 216 2.06 20.20 -3.53
C ARG A 216 1.97 19.10 -2.49
N GLU A 217 1.35 19.40 -1.34
CA GLU A 217 1.39 18.56 -0.13
C GLU A 217 0.16 17.65 0.00
N GLY A 218 -0.97 18.01 -0.61
CA GLY A 218 -2.22 17.27 -0.51
C GLY A 218 -2.61 16.57 -1.80
N ALA A 219 -3.49 15.57 -1.69
CA ALA A 219 -4.13 14.97 -2.84
C ALA A 219 -5.40 15.75 -3.18
N LEU A 220 -5.36 16.51 -4.27
CA LEU A 220 -6.46 17.36 -4.73
C LEU A 220 -7.59 16.49 -5.29
N LYS A 221 -8.73 16.48 -4.61
CA LYS A 221 -9.95 15.78 -5.04
C LYS A 221 -10.83 16.64 -5.95
N GLY A 222 -10.82 17.96 -5.74
CA GLY A 222 -11.64 18.90 -6.50
C GLY A 222 -11.11 20.33 -6.39
N CYS A 223 -11.35 21.12 -7.44
CA CYS A 223 -10.91 22.50 -7.53
C CYS A 223 -11.93 23.28 -8.37
N GLU A 224 -12.62 24.22 -7.73
CA GLU A 224 -13.68 25.02 -8.36
C GLU A 224 -13.42 26.50 -8.09
N VAL A 225 -13.58 27.34 -9.11
CA VAL A 225 -13.52 28.80 -8.93
C VAL A 225 -14.68 29.22 -8.04
N ASP A 226 -14.42 30.11 -7.09
CA ASP A 226 -15.47 30.64 -6.23
C ASP A 226 -16.39 31.57 -7.03
N ASN A 227 -17.68 31.20 -7.09
CA ASN A 227 -18.70 31.96 -7.80
C ASN A 227 -18.95 33.36 -7.21
N SER A 228 -18.58 33.58 -5.94
CA SER A 228 -18.75 34.87 -5.26
C SER A 228 -17.56 35.83 -5.48
N ASP A 229 -16.38 35.31 -5.74
CA ASP A 229 -15.17 36.08 -6.04
C ASP A 229 -14.21 35.23 -6.88
N THR A 230 -14.09 35.57 -8.17
CA THR A 230 -13.28 34.80 -9.13
C THR A 230 -11.78 34.81 -8.83
N ASN A 231 -11.31 35.64 -7.89
CA ASN A 231 -9.93 35.60 -7.43
C ASN A 231 -9.67 34.42 -6.47
N TYR A 232 -10.73 33.83 -5.90
CA TYR A 232 -10.63 32.70 -4.98
C TYR A 232 -11.02 31.39 -5.65
N VAL A 233 -10.45 30.32 -5.12
CA VAL A 233 -10.71 28.95 -5.53
C VAL A 233 -11.04 28.12 -4.29
N ASN A 234 -12.08 27.31 -4.41
CA ASN A 234 -12.44 26.29 -3.44
C ASN A 234 -11.72 24.98 -3.81
N MET A 235 -10.85 24.52 -2.93
CA MET A 235 -10.07 23.30 -3.10
C MET A 235 -10.51 22.24 -2.09
N ASP A 236 -10.89 21.07 -2.57
CA ASP A 236 -11.14 19.90 -1.73
C ASP A 236 -9.88 19.03 -1.73
N VAL A 237 -9.21 18.98 -0.57
CA VAL A 237 -7.88 18.38 -0.45
C VAL A 237 -7.88 17.30 0.63
N LEU A 238 -7.46 16.10 0.26
CA LEU A 238 -7.29 14.99 1.19
C LEU A 238 -5.96 15.15 1.95
N LEU A 239 -6.03 15.31 3.27
CA LEU A 239 -4.87 15.57 4.13
C LEU A 239 -4.84 14.63 5.33
N THR A 240 -3.63 14.30 5.79
CA THR A 240 -3.40 13.66 7.09
C THR A 240 -3.67 14.68 8.22
N PRO A 241 -3.93 14.22 9.46
CA PRO A 241 -4.03 15.12 10.61
C PRO A 241 -2.76 15.95 10.82
N VAL A 242 -1.59 15.38 10.54
CA VAL A 242 -0.29 16.04 10.69
C VAL A 242 -0.09 17.12 9.62
N ALA A 243 -0.34 16.81 8.34
CA ALA A 243 -0.27 17.78 7.26
C ALA A 243 -1.23 18.95 7.48
N LEU A 244 -2.46 18.67 7.94
CA LEU A 244 -3.42 19.71 8.29
C LEU A 244 -2.94 20.57 9.47
N ALA A 245 -2.30 19.99 10.48
CA ALA A 245 -1.70 20.74 11.57
C ALA A 245 -0.55 21.64 11.09
N ARG A 246 0.30 21.14 10.19
CA ARG A 246 1.36 21.97 9.54
C ARG A 246 0.77 23.12 8.74
N PHE A 247 -0.27 22.86 7.94
CA PHE A 247 -0.96 23.91 7.19
C PHE A 247 -1.47 25.01 8.13
N ARG A 248 -2.15 24.63 9.21
CA ARG A 248 -2.65 25.58 10.22
C ARG A 248 -1.53 26.37 10.89
N HIS A 249 -0.37 25.75 11.08
CA HIS A 249 0.80 26.43 11.64
C HIS A 249 1.38 27.47 10.67
N TYR A 250 1.45 27.16 9.37
CA TYR A 250 2.01 28.07 8.37
C TYR A 250 1.07 29.20 7.95
N PHE A 251 -0.23 28.91 7.81
CA PHE A 251 -1.20 29.82 7.16
C PHE A 251 -2.40 30.20 8.06
N GLY A 252 -2.51 29.62 9.26
CA GLY A 252 -3.67 29.81 10.12
C GLY A 252 -4.90 29.00 9.68
N THR A 253 -6.09 29.40 10.14
CA THR A 253 -7.36 28.67 9.90
C THR A 253 -8.38 29.45 9.08
N SER A 254 -8.08 30.69 8.67
CA SER A 254 -9.02 31.60 8.02
C SER A 254 -9.52 31.12 6.66
N CYS A 255 -8.69 30.38 5.92
CA CYS A 255 -9.02 29.80 4.62
C CYS A 255 -9.64 28.41 4.69
N ILE A 256 -9.83 27.84 5.88
CA ILE A 256 -10.44 26.53 6.08
C ILE A 256 -11.95 26.75 6.21
N ALA A 257 -12.74 26.16 5.31
CA ALA A 257 -14.19 26.20 5.45
C ALA A 257 -14.60 25.49 6.74
N ALA A 258 -15.54 26.07 7.50
CA ALA A 258 -16.12 25.39 8.65
C ALA A 258 -16.85 24.13 8.15
N SER A 259 -16.37 22.98 8.61
CA SER A 259 -16.96 21.67 8.34
C SER A 259 -18.34 21.52 8.97
#